data_AF-A0AAT9HAG8-F1
#
_entry.id   AF-A0AAT9HAG8-F1
#
_cell.length_a   1.000
_cell.length_b   1.000
_cell.length_c   1.000
_cell.angle_alpha   90.00
_cell.angle_beta   90.00
_cell.angle_gamma   90.00
#
_symmetry.space_group_name_H-M   'P 1'
#
loop_
_entity.id
_entity.type
_entity.pdbx_description
1 polymer ?
#
loop_
_entity_poly.entity_id
_entity_poly.type
_entity_poly.pdbx_seq_one_letter_code
_entity_poly.pdbx_strand_id
1 'polypeptide(L)' 'MSRGARTQGEIRRFLGIGAVQVAELDLHGGEALLRPGPGSPAVTHGEVFLLVRRAGRPVGTLLARVPEGRIRSRC' A
#
# COMPACT_ATOMS: atom_id res chain seq x y z
N MET A 1 -10.79 -35.34 3.02
CA MET A 1 -9.96 -34.33 3.73
C MET A 1 -10.66 -33.96 5.02
N SER A 2 -9.95 -33.93 6.16
CA SER A 2 -10.57 -33.62 7.46
C SER A 2 -10.87 -32.13 7.60
N ARG A 3 -11.91 -31.80 8.38
CA ARG A 3 -12.31 -30.41 8.64
C ARG A 3 -11.16 -29.61 9.29
N GLY A 4 -10.37 -30.26 10.15
CA GLY A 4 -9.19 -29.66 10.79
C GLY A 4 -8.07 -29.30 9.80
N ALA A 5 -7.77 -30.14 8.80
CA ALA A 5 -6.75 -29.83 7.80
C ALA A 5 -7.13 -28.60 6.94
N ARG A 6 -8.42 -28.43 6.64
CA ARG A 6 -8.93 -27.25 5.94
C ARG A 6 -8.76 -25.99 6.80
N THR A 7 -9.20 -26.02 8.06
CA THR A 7 -9.08 -24.89 8.98
C THR A 7 -7.63 -24.49 9.20
N GLN A 8 -6.72 -25.45 9.35
CA GLN A 8 -5.30 -25.16 9.51
C GLN A 8 -4.69 -24.51 8.26
N GLY A 9 -5.15 -24.91 7.07
CA GLY A 9 -4.79 -24.27 5.80
C GLY A 9 -5.29 -22.83 5.69
N GLU A 10 -6.52 -22.56 6.12
CA GLU A 10 -7.11 -21.22 6.14
C GLU A 10 -6.36 -20.29 7.11
N ILE A 11 -6.02 -20.78 8.32
CA ILE A 11 -5.21 -20.04 9.30
C ILE A 11 -3.82 -19.71 8.74
N ARG A 12 -3.14 -20.69 8.13
CA ARG A 12 -1.82 -20.46 7.51
C ARG A 12 -1.89 -19.42 6.40
N ARG A 13 -2.94 -19.47 5.57
CA ARG A 13 -3.15 -18.49 4.50
C ARG A 13 -3.37 -17.09 5.08
N PHE A 14 -4.19 -16.96 6.12
CA PHE A 14 -4.42 -15.68 6.80
C PHE A 14 -3.15 -15.11 7.43
N LEU A 15 -2.41 -15.94 8.18
CA LEU A 15 -1.15 -15.53 8.82
C LEU A 15 -0.03 -15.22 7.81
N GLY A 16 -0.14 -15.72 6.57
CA GLY A 16 0.76 -15.38 5.48
C GLY A 16 0.43 -14.05 4.77
N ILE A 17 -0.67 -13.38 5.12
CA ILE A 17 -1.00 -12.06 4.57
C ILE A 17 -0.09 -11.02 5.21
N GLY A 18 0.81 -10.44 4.42
CA GLY A 18 1.64 -9.31 4.84
C GLY A 18 0.82 -8.03 5.02
N ALA A 19 1.27 -7.14 5.91
CA ALA A 19 0.68 -5.82 6.04
C ALA A 19 0.88 -5.03 4.73
N VAL A 20 -0.22 -4.55 4.15
CA VAL A 20 -0.19 -3.64 2.99
C VAL A 20 -0.41 -2.22 3.52
N GLN A 21 0.54 -1.34 3.23
CA GLN A 21 0.43 0.07 3.60
C GLN A 21 -0.55 0.77 2.65
N VAL A 22 -1.26 1.79 3.12
CA VAL A 22 -2.15 2.61 2.28
C VAL A 22 -1.64 4.05 2.24
N ALA A 23 -1.52 4.61 1.04
CA ALA A 23 -1.04 5.97 0.85
C ALA A 23 -1.80 6.69 -0.27
N GLU A 24 -1.75 8.01 -0.25
CA GLU A 24 -2.27 8.87 -1.31
C GLU A 24 -1.13 9.34 -2.20
N LEU A 25 -1.31 9.24 -3.53
CA LEU A 25 -0.38 9.79 -4.52
C LEU A 25 -1.11 10.88 -5.30
N ASP A 26 -0.72 12.14 -5.12
CA ASP A 26 -1.32 13.26 -5.86
C ASP A 26 -0.40 13.72 -6.99
N LEU A 27 -0.93 13.66 -8.22
CA LEU A 27 -0.25 14.03 -9.45
C LEU A 27 -0.53 15.49 -9.78
N HIS A 28 0.50 16.35 -9.75
CA HIS A 28 0.39 17.78 -10.00
C HIS A 28 1.49 18.26 -10.96
N GLY A 29 1.11 18.67 -12.16
CA GLY A 29 2.02 19.40 -13.06
C GLY A 29 3.33 18.68 -13.42
N GLY A 30 3.39 17.35 -13.30
CA GLY A 30 4.60 16.54 -13.53
C GLY A 30 5.30 16.07 -12.24
N GLU A 31 4.92 16.58 -11.08
CA GLU A 31 5.38 16.10 -9.77
C GLU A 31 4.40 15.07 -9.18
N ALA A 32 4.93 14.13 -8.39
CA ALA A 32 4.14 13.11 -7.72
C ALA A 32 4.38 13.17 -6.21
N LEU A 33 3.37 13.62 -5.46
CA LEU A 33 3.46 13.74 -4.01
C LEU A 33 2.85 12.53 -3.32
N LEU A 34 3.71 11.68 -2.73
CA LEU A 34 3.28 10.57 -1.89
C LEU A 34 3.04 11.04 -0.45
N ARG A 35 1.84 10.77 0.08
CA ARG A 35 1.44 11.11 1.44
C ARG A 35 0.86 9.87 2.14
N PRO A 36 1.14 9.66 3.43
CA PRO A 36 0.40 8.68 4.21
C PRO A 36 -1.10 8.96 4.16
N GLY A 37 -1.92 7.91 4.26
CA GLY A 37 -3.34 8.09 4.51
C GLY A 37 -3.58 8.88 5.82
N PRO A 38 -4.68 9.65 5.94
CA PRO A 38 -4.99 10.37 7.17
C PRO A 38 -4.94 9.44 8.40
N GLY A 39 -4.20 9.83 9.44
CA GLY A 39 -4.03 9.05 10.67
C GLY A 39 -3.14 7.80 10.55
N SER A 40 -2.59 7.51 9.37
CA SER A 40 -1.71 6.37 9.13
C SER A 40 -0.25 6.73 9.44
N PRO A 41 0.59 5.75 9.83
CA PRO A 41 2.03 5.98 9.97
C PRO A 41 2.66 6.40 8.65
N ALA A 42 3.87 6.97 8.72
CA ALA A 42 4.65 7.29 7.53
C ALA A 42 4.84 6.06 6.63
N VAL A 43 4.79 6.25 5.31
CA VAL A 43 5.02 5.17 4.34
C VAL A 43 6.49 4.73 4.42
N THR A 44 6.70 3.43 4.58
CA THR A 44 8.00 2.77 4.61
C THR A 44 8.19 1.87 3.38
N HIS A 45 9.32 1.17 3.29
CA HIS A 45 9.59 0.21 2.22
C HIS A 45 8.59 -0.96 2.24
N GLY A 46 8.35 -1.58 1.09
CA GLY A 46 7.42 -2.71 0.93
C GLY A 46 6.23 -2.40 0.03
N GLU A 47 5.23 -3.28 0.06
CA GLU A 47 4.02 -3.14 -0.75
C GLU A 47 3.11 -2.03 -0.21
N VAL A 48 2.65 -1.16 -1.11
CA VAL A 48 1.80 -0.01 -0.82
C VAL A 48 0.64 0.02 -1.82
N PHE A 49 -0.57 0.08 -1.28
CA PHE A 49 -1.78 0.36 -2.04
C PHE A 49 -2.00 1.88 -2.13
N LEU A 50 -1.93 2.41 -3.34
CA LEU A 50 -2.00 3.84 -3.62
C LEU A 50 -3.41 4.24 -4.04
N LEU A 51 -3.94 5.27 -3.39
CA LEU A 51 -5.09 6.04 -3.85
C LEU A 51 -4.58 7.19 -4.71
N VAL A 52 -4.74 7.07 -6.03
CA VAL A 52 -4.18 8.04 -6.98
C VAL A 52 -5.16 9.19 -7.19
N ARG A 53 -4.63 10.39 -7.03
CA ARG A 53 -5.31 11.65 -7.26
C ARG A 53 -4.60 12.44 -8.35
N ARG A 54 -5.35 13.24 -9.09
CA ARG A 54 -4.82 14.25 -10.02
C ARG A 54 -5.44 15.58 -9.66
N ALA A 55 -4.62 16.54 -9.28
CA ALA A 55 -5.09 17.83 -8.79
C ALA A 55 -6.14 17.67 -7.66
N GLY A 56 -5.91 16.73 -6.72
CA GLY A 56 -6.83 16.45 -5.62
C GLY A 56 -8.12 15.69 -5.99
N ARG A 57 -8.31 15.31 -7.26
CA ARG A 57 -9.47 14.50 -7.70
C ARG A 57 -9.08 13.01 -7.81
N PRO A 58 -9.86 12.06 -7.28
CA PRO A 58 -9.54 10.65 -7.40
C PRO A 58 -9.58 10.21 -8.87
N VAL A 59 -8.53 9.50 -9.31
CA VAL A 59 -8.41 9.01 -10.69
C VAL A 59 -8.16 7.51 -10.79
N GLY A 60 -7.82 6.84 -9.69
CA GLY A 60 -7.66 5.38 -9.67
C GLY A 60 -6.94 4.85 -8.44
N THR A 61 -6.62 3.56 -8.48
CA THR A 61 -5.80 2.89 -7.47
C THR A 61 -4.70 2.08 -8.13
N LEU A 62 -3.59 1.89 -7.42
CA LEU A 62 -2.45 1.14 -7.90
C LEU A 62 -1.78 0.38 -6.75
N LEU A 63 -1.34 -0.85 -7.00
CA LEU A 63 -0.45 -1.57 -6.10
C LEU A 63 0.99 -1.31 -6.55
N ALA A 64 1.80 -0.73 -5.68
CA ALA A 64 3.20 -0.43 -5.92
C ALA A 64 4.08 -1.03 -4.83
N ARG A 65 5.37 -1.19 -5.15
CA ARG A 65 6.40 -1.53 -4.17
C ARG A 65 7.33 -0.33 -3.96
N VAL A 66 7.45 0.11 -2.73
CA VAL A 66 8.47 1.09 -2.32
C VAL A 66 9.77 0.32 -2.06
N PRO A 67 10.87 0.61 -2.78
CA PRO A 67 12.14 -0.07 -2.59
C PRO A 67 12.75 0.22 -1.22
N GLU A 68 13.60 -0.68 -0.74
CA GLU A 68 14.44 -0.45 0.44
C GLU A 68 15.47 0.65 0.14
N GLY A 69 15.50 1.72 0.95
CA GLY A 69 16.36 2.88 0.74
C GLY A 69 15.78 4.16 1.35
N ARG A 70 16.51 5.28 1.26
CA ARG A 70 16.05 6.58 1.80
C ARG A 70 14.85 7.08 0.98
N ILE A 71 13.65 6.99 1.56
CA ILE A 71 12.42 7.57 1.03
C ILE A 71 12.54 9.10 1.15
N ARG A 72 12.93 9.78 0.06
CA ARG A 72 12.72 11.23 -0.06
C ARG A 72 11.29 11.41 -0.58
N SER A 73 10.44 12.08 0.18
CA SER A 73 9.04 12.38 -0.15
C SER A 73 8.88 13.42 -1.27
N ARG A 74 9.78 13.40 -2.27
CA ARG A 74 9.73 14.21 -3.49
C ARG A 74 10.08 13.28 -4.65
N CYS A 75 9.05 12.80 -5.35
CA CYS A 75 9.17 12.08 -6.62
C CYS A 75 8.79 13.03 -7.77
#